data_AF-A4IAJ4-F1
#
_entry.id   AF-A4IAJ4-F1
#
_cell.length_a   1.000
_cell.length_b   1.000
_cell.length_c   1.000
_cell.angle_alpha   90.00
_cell.angle_beta   90.00
_cell.angle_gamma   90.00
#
_symmetry.space_group_name_H-M   'P 1'
#
loop_
_entity.id
_entity.type
_entity.pdbx_description
1 polymer ?
#
loop_
_entity_poly.entity_id
_entity_poly.type
_entity_poly.pdbx_seq_one_letter_code
_entity_poly.pdbx_strand_id
1 'polypeptide(L)'
;MSQLSIVKDQLLSKGINHFVVLSSSGQVVEYSGDFEIKEKQVLAYAIIQQCSALFAKGESMKRVTMKFDDVLYVATTVQDSAMVYGVVAKRPTNGATM
;
A
#
# COMPACT_ATOMS: atom_id res chain seq x y z
N MET A 1 8.14 -4.61 18.41
CA MET A 1 7.06 -4.15 17.51
C MET A 1 7.57 -4.29 16.10
N SER A 2 6.86 -5.00 15.22
CA SER A 2 7.24 -5.11 13.80
C SER A 2 7.08 -3.76 13.11
N GLN A 3 7.91 -3.49 12.09
CA GLN A 3 7.74 -2.31 11.23
C GLN A 3 6.35 -2.26 10.61
N LEU A 4 5.78 -3.44 10.29
CA LEU A 4 4.45 -3.53 9.72
C LEU A 4 3.36 -3.01 10.66
N SER A 5 3.42 -3.36 11.95
CA SER A 5 2.45 -2.86 12.94
C SER A 5 2.53 -1.33 13.08
N ILE A 6 3.73 -0.75 13.04
CA ILE A 6 3.92 0.71 13.11
C ILE A 6 3.29 1.40 11.89
N VAL A 7 3.48 0.85 10.69
CA VAL A 7 2.88 1.42 9.47
C VAL A 7 1.37 1.35 9.53
N LYS A 8 0.80 0.24 10.02
CA LYS A 8 -0.64 0.14 10.23
C LYS A 8 -1.15 1.19 11.20
N ASP A 9 -0.54 1.31 12.37
CA ASP A 9 -0.96 2.28 13.38
C ASP A 9 -0.87 3.70 12.85
N GLN A 10 0.14 4.01 12.02
CA GLN A 10 0.27 5.30 11.35
C GLN A 10 -0.78 5.56 10.27
N LEU A 11 -1.21 4.54 9.53
CA LEU A 11 -2.29 4.68 8.55
C LEU A 11 -3.61 5.00 9.27
N LEU A 12 -3.93 4.20 10.29
CA LEU A 12 -5.15 4.36 11.08
C LEU A 12 -5.15 5.69 11.85
N SER A 13 -4.02 6.09 12.46
CA SER A 13 -3.92 7.36 13.18
C SER A 13 -4.07 8.59 12.28
N LYS A 14 -3.91 8.42 10.96
CA LYS A 14 -4.11 9.47 9.95
C LYS A 14 -5.48 9.40 9.27
N GLY A 15 -6.39 8.55 9.77
CA GLY A 15 -7.71 8.34 9.18
C GLY A 15 -7.69 7.62 7.83
N ILE A 16 -6.59 6.93 7.48
CA ILE A 16 -6.50 6.17 6.23
C ILE A 16 -7.12 4.79 6.47
N ASN A 17 -8.42 4.69 6.24
CA ASN A 17 -9.22 3.50 6.51
C ASN A 17 -9.30 2.52 5.32
N HIS A 18 -8.76 2.89 4.17
CA HIS A 18 -8.74 2.05 2.97
C HIS A 18 -7.30 1.70 2.61
N PHE A 19 -6.87 0.48 2.94
CA PHE A 19 -5.51 0.02 2.62
C PHE A 19 -5.45 -1.50 2.44
N VAL A 20 -4.36 -1.96 1.83
CA VAL A 20 -3.98 -3.38 1.77
C VAL A 20 -2.48 -3.52 1.99
N VAL A 21 -2.12 -4.57 2.72
CA VAL A 21 -0.76 -5.02 2.95
C VAL A 21 -0.59 -6.37 2.27
N LEU A 22 0.45 -6.48 1.43
CA LEU A 22 0.75 -7.64 0.60
C LEU A 22 2.15 -8.14 0.92
N SER A 23 2.35 -9.44 0.96
CA SER A 23 3.69 -10.04 0.92
C SER A 23 4.32 -9.86 -0.47
N SER A 24 5.62 -10.14 -0.58
CA SER A 24 6.31 -10.20 -1.88
C SER A 24 5.72 -11.23 -2.84
N SER A 25 5.10 -12.30 -2.33
CA SER A 25 4.39 -13.32 -3.12
C SER A 25 2.94 -12.95 -3.47
N GLY A 26 2.47 -11.77 -3.07
CA GLY A 26 1.11 -11.30 -3.36
C GLY A 26 0.03 -11.85 -2.44
N GLN A 27 0.42 -12.52 -1.35
CA GLN A 27 -0.53 -12.89 -0.30
C GLN A 27 -0.95 -11.65 0.47
N VAL A 28 -2.25 -11.49 0.68
CA VAL A 28 -2.78 -10.41 1.49
C VAL A 28 -2.55 -10.75 2.96
N VAL A 29 -1.81 -9.88 3.64
CA VAL A 29 -1.52 -9.98 5.07
C VAL A 29 -2.63 -9.29 5.86
N GLU A 30 -3.07 -8.13 5.37
CA GLU A 30 -4.10 -7.31 6.02
C GLU A 30 -4.77 -6.41 4.98
N TYR A 31 -6.02 -6.06 5.20
CA TYR A 31 -6.78 -5.15 4.34
C TYR A 31 -7.83 -4.41 5.14
N SER A 32 -8.28 -3.29 4.61
CA SER A 32 -9.36 -2.49 5.17
C SER A 32 -10.11 -1.71 4.10
N GLY A 33 -11.41 -1.51 4.32
CA GLY A 33 -12.27 -0.63 3.53
C GLY A 33 -12.35 -1.05 2.06
N ASP A 34 -11.81 -0.24 1.15
CA ASP A 34 -12.02 -0.45 -0.28
C ASP A 34 -11.29 -1.70 -0.80
N PHE A 35 -10.34 -2.20 -0.03
CA PHE A 35 -9.57 -3.39 -0.36
C PHE A 35 -10.15 -4.68 0.23
N GLU A 36 -11.38 -4.67 0.77
CA GLU A 36 -12.11 -5.92 1.05
C GLU A 36 -12.45 -6.68 -0.25
N ILE A 37 -12.53 -5.97 -1.37
CA ILE A 37 -12.77 -6.53 -2.69
C ILE A 37 -11.50 -7.22 -3.19
N LYS A 38 -11.55 -8.55 -3.34
CA LYS A 38 -10.40 -9.38 -3.79
C LYS A 38 -9.77 -8.87 -5.09
N GLU A 39 -10.59 -8.43 -6.05
CA GLU A 39 -10.08 -7.88 -7.32
C GLU A 39 -9.16 -6.67 -7.08
N LYS A 40 -9.51 -5.77 -6.16
CA LYS A 40 -8.69 -4.62 -5.81
C LYS A 40 -7.38 -5.01 -5.11
N GLN A 41 -7.38 -6.10 -4.34
CA GLN A 41 -6.17 -6.64 -3.73
C GLN A 41 -5.19 -7.15 -4.82
N VAL A 42 -5.72 -7.86 -5.82
CA VAL A 42 -4.93 -8.34 -6.97
C VAL A 42 -4.37 -7.18 -7.78
N LEU A 43 -5.20 -6.16 -8.07
CA LEU A 43 -4.75 -4.96 -8.79
C LEU A 43 -3.69 -4.18 -8.01
N ALA A 44 -3.83 -4.07 -6.69
CA ALA A 44 -2.82 -3.45 -5.83
C ALA A 44 -1.48 -4.19 -5.90
N TYR A 45 -1.50 -5.52 -5.89
CA TYR A 45 -0.29 -6.33 -6.06
C TYR A 45 0.34 -6.13 -7.44
N ALA A 46 -0.48 -6.13 -8.50
CA ALA A 46 -0.01 -5.90 -9.86
C ALA A 46 0.69 -4.54 -9.99
N ILE A 47 0.13 -3.47 -9.39
CA ILE A 47 0.77 -2.14 -9.39
C ILE A 47 2.15 -2.20 -8.74
N ILE A 48 2.26 -2.80 -7.55
CA ILE A 48 3.55 -2.89 -6.85
C ILE A 48 4.58 -3.69 -7.67
N GLN A 49 4.17 -4.81 -8.26
CA GLN A 49 5.03 -5.62 -9.12
C GLN A 49 5.53 -4.84 -10.35
N GLN A 50 4.62 -4.17 -11.06
CA GLN A 50 4.97 -3.39 -12.25
C GLN A 50 5.87 -2.21 -11.92
N CYS A 51 5.60 -1.49 -10.83
CA CYS A 51 6.48 -0.42 -10.38
C CYS A 51 7.85 -0.97 -9.96
N SER A 52 7.90 -2.16 -9.36
CA SER A 52 9.16 -2.79 -8.97
C SER A 52 10.07 -3.10 -10.16
N ALA A 53 9.49 -3.39 -11.33
CA ALA A 53 10.23 -3.67 -12.56
C ALA A 53 10.96 -2.44 -13.14
N LEU A 54 10.64 -1.22 -12.68
CA LEU A 54 11.31 0.00 -13.12
C LEU A 54 12.66 0.23 -12.43
N PHE A 55 12.95 -0.49 -11.35
CA PHE A 55 14.14 -0.27 -10.53
C PHE A 55 15.31 -1.14 -10.96
N ALA A 56 16.51 -0.56 -10.96
CA ALA A 56 17.75 -1.30 -11.13
C ALA A 56 18.05 -2.16 -9.89
N LYS A 57 18.98 -3.12 -10.04
CA LYS A 57 19.41 -3.96 -8.91
C LYS A 57 20.00 -3.08 -7.80
N GLY A 58 19.40 -3.15 -6.60
CA GLY A 58 19.81 -2.37 -5.43
C GLY A 58 18.97 -1.12 -5.18
N GLU A 59 18.11 -0.73 -6.12
CA GLU A 59 17.12 0.32 -5.91
C GLU A 59 15.86 -0.25 -5.26
N SER A 60 15.12 0.60 -4.52
CA SER A 60 13.91 0.20 -3.81
C SER A 60 12.78 1.22 -3.94
N MET A 61 11.54 0.72 -3.97
CA MET A 61 10.36 1.56 -4.10
C MET A 61 10.06 2.30 -2.79
N LYS A 62 10.34 3.61 -2.76
CA LYS A 62 9.92 4.46 -1.64
C LYS A 62 8.44 4.80 -1.69
N ARG A 63 7.94 5.33 -2.81
CA ARG A 63 6.55 5.75 -2.95
C ARG A 63 6.15 5.91 -4.40
N VAL A 64 4.99 5.38 -4.75
CA VAL A 64 4.26 5.67 -5.98
C VAL A 64 2.95 6.33 -5.60
N THR A 65 2.61 7.43 -6.27
CA THR A 65 1.36 8.15 -6.07
C THR A 65 0.59 8.16 -7.38
N MET A 66 -0.62 7.58 -7.37
CA MET A 66 -1.55 7.61 -8.49
C MET A 66 -2.68 8.55 -8.11
N LYS A 67 -2.77 9.69 -8.81
CA LYS A 67 -3.82 10.68 -8.59
C LYS A 67 -4.87 10.54 -9.68
N PHE A 68 -6.10 10.35 -9.24
CA PHE A 68 -7.31 10.49 -10.05
C PHE A 68 -8.05 11.74 -9.56
N ASP A 69 -9.20 12.05 -10.16
CA ASP A 69 -9.97 13.27 -9.85
C ASP A 69 -10.28 13.39 -8.34
N ASP A 70 -11.00 12.40 -7.80
CA ASP A 70 -11.48 12.43 -6.42
C ASP A 70 -10.67 11.57 -5.45
N VAL A 71 -9.71 10.80 -5.96
CA VAL A 71 -9.01 9.76 -5.20
C VAL A 71 -7.53 9.72 -5.51
N LEU A 72 -6.74 9.50 -4.47
CA LEU A 72 -5.31 9.31 -4.54
C LEU A 72 -4.95 7.94 -3.94
N TYR A 73 -4.26 7.13 -4.72
CA TYR A 73 -3.67 5.89 -4.27
C TYR A 73 -2.18 6.09 -4.00
N VAL A 74 -1.70 5.64 -2.85
CA VAL A 74 -0.29 5.66 -2.48
C VAL A 74 0.18 4.22 -2.33
N ALA A 75 1.17 3.81 -3.10
CA ALA A 75 1.85 2.53 -2.93
C ALA A 75 3.26 2.75 -2.38
N THR A 76 3.70 1.91 -1.45
CA THR A 76 5.04 1.93 -0.87
C THR A 76 5.46 0.51 -0.50
N THR A 77 6.74 0.31 -0.18
CA THR A 77 7.23 -0.93 0.42
C THR A 77 7.75 -0.68 1.82
N VAL A 78 7.52 -1.65 2.70
CA VAL A 78 7.98 -1.65 4.08
C VAL A 78 8.81 -2.90 4.27
N GLN A 79 10.06 -2.73 4.68
CA GLN A 79 10.91 -3.86 5.05
C GLN A 79 10.73 -4.13 6.53
N ASP A 80 10.35 -5.36 6.86
CA ASP A 80 10.24 -5.84 8.24
C ASP A 80 11.01 -7.15 8.38
N SER A 81 12.08 -7.11 9.18
CA SER A 81 13.06 -8.19 9.28
C SER A 81 13.61 -8.59 7.90
N ALA A 82 13.35 -9.83 7.45
CA ALA A 82 13.81 -10.36 6.17
C ALA A 82 12.74 -10.31 5.05
N MET A 83 11.56 -9.75 5.33
CA MET A 83 10.46 -9.69 4.38
C MET A 83 10.17 -8.26 3.94
N VAL A 84 9.82 -8.11 2.66
CA VAL A 84 9.35 -6.86 2.07
C VAL A 84 7.84 -6.98 1.88
N TYR A 85 7.12 -6.02 2.45
CA TYR A 85 5.68 -5.89 2.32
C TYR A 85 5.35 -4.73 1.40
N GLY A 86 4.41 -4.97 0.49
CA GLY A 86 3.78 -3.93 -0.30
C GLY A 86 2.61 -3.32 0.48
N VAL A 87 2.53 -2.00 0.52
CA VAL A 87 1.40 -1.29 1.15
C VAL A 87 0.77 -0.40 0.10
N VAL A 88 -0.53 -0.56 -0.14
CA VAL A 88 -1.31 0.35 -0.98
C VAL A 88 -2.42 0.95 -0.13
N ALA A 89 -2.52 2.27 -0.14
CA ALA A 89 -3.54 3.02 0.55
C ALA A 89 -4.33 3.87 -0.43
N LYS A 90 -5.63 4.02 -0.17
CA LYS A 90 -6.53 4.92 -0.90
C LYS A 90 -6.96 6.05 0.04
N ARG A 91 -6.93 7.28 -0.45
CA ARG A 91 -7.46 8.45 0.26
C ARG A 91 -8.17 9.40 -0.70
N PRO A 92 -9.16 10.19 -0.24
CA PRO A 92 -9.74 11.26 -1.05
C PRO A 92 -8.69 12.35 -1.35
N THR A 93 -8.80 13.00 -2.51
CA THR A 93 -7.90 14.11 -2.91
C THR A 93 -8.20 15.38 -2.13
N ASN A 94 -9.47 15.62 -1.82
CA ASN A 94 -9.89 16.69 -0.93
C ASN A 94 -9.81 16.15 0.50
N GLY A 95 -8.97 16.76 1.34
CA GLY A 95 -8.77 16.40 2.75
C GLY A 95 -10.00 16.61 3.64
N ALA A 96 -11.21 16.49 3.09
CA ALA A 96 -12.44 16.40 3.85
C ALA A 96 -12.46 15.02 4.51
N THR A 97 -11.99 14.99 5.76
CA THR A 97 -12.44 14.06 6.79
C THR A 97 -13.89 13.65 6.56
N MET A 98 -14.10 12.36 6.27
CA MET A 98 -15.30 11.66 6.74
C MET A 98 -14.87 10.79 7.92
#